data_AF-A0A6M6JC92-F1
#
_entry.id   AF-A0A6M6JC92-F1
#
_cell.length_a   1.000
_cell.length_b   1.000
_cell.length_c   1.000
_cell.angle_alpha   90.00
_cell.angle_beta   90.00
_cell.angle_gamma   90.00
#
_symmetry.space_group_name_H-M   'P 1'
#
loop_
_entity.id
_entity.type
_entity.pdbx_description
1 polymer ?
#
loop_
_entity_poly.entity_id
_entity_poly.type
_entity_poly.pdbx_seq_one_letter_code
_entity_poly.pdbx_strand_id
1 'polypeptide(L)'
;MIRNVVVGRLLPDVPAEQVDAALQALRDLRVEGVTIRLVAGTDLGLREGNASFAITVDLDDEDAYRVYDLDEEHNRIRREMFAPISASIERIQFRLPG
;
A
#
# COMPACT_ATOMS: atom_id res chain seq x y z
N MET A 1 -0.60 7.00 -16.91
CA MET A 1 -0.05 6.43 -15.68
C MET A 1 -0.64 7.13 -14.47
N ILE A 2 -1.23 6.34 -13.58
CA ILE A 2 -1.77 6.76 -12.28
C ILE A 2 -0.81 6.28 -11.21
N ARG A 3 -0.55 7.11 -10.20
CA ARG A 3 0.07 6.70 -8.94
C ARG A 3 -0.98 6.67 -7.84
N ASN A 4 -1.20 5.49 -7.28
CA ASN A 4 -1.94 5.30 -6.04
C ASN A 4 -0.95 5.40 -4.87
N VAL A 5 -1.16 6.35 -3.97
CA VAL A 5 -0.35 6.54 -2.76
C VAL A 5 -1.21 6.21 -1.56
N VAL A 6 -0.68 5.38 -0.68
CA VAL A 6 -1.28 5.01 0.60
C VAL A 6 -0.30 5.34 1.69
N VAL A 7 -0.79 6.01 2.73
CA VAL A 7 -0.06 6.21 3.99
C VAL A 7 -0.92 5.71 5.14
N GLY A 8 -0.29 5.10 6.13
CA GLY A 8 -1.03 4.58 7.29
C GLY A 8 -0.33 4.87 8.60
N ARG A 9 -1.14 5.00 9.66
CA ARG A 9 -0.67 5.04 11.04
C ARG A 9 -0.93 3.68 11.67
N LEU A 10 0.07 3.13 12.33
CA LEU A 10 -0.09 1.89 13.08
C LEU A 10 -0.84 2.13 14.40
N LEU A 11 -1.50 1.09 14.89
CA LEU A 11 -1.93 1.02 16.29
C LEU A 11 -0.69 1.02 17.21
N PRO A 12 -0.85 1.36 18.50
CA PRO A 12 0.22 1.21 19.49
C PRO A 12 0.71 -0.24 19.55
N ASP A 13 2.01 -0.42 19.84
CA ASP A 13 2.65 -1.70 20.14
C ASP A 13 2.56 -2.78 19.04
N VAL A 14 2.33 -2.39 17.78
CA VAL A 14 2.41 -3.32 16.64
C VAL A 14 3.86 -3.81 16.46
N PRO A 15 4.11 -5.13 16.45
CA PRO A 15 5.44 -5.68 16.21
C PRO A 15 5.96 -5.32 14.80
N ALA A 16 7.22 -4.90 14.72
CA ALA A 16 7.86 -4.54 13.44
C ALA A 16 7.80 -5.67 12.40
N GLU A 17 7.99 -6.91 12.83
CA GLU A 17 7.91 -8.11 11.98
C GLU A 17 6.54 -8.29 11.31
N GLN A 18 5.46 -7.88 11.99
CA GLN A 18 4.10 -7.96 11.43
C GLN A 18 3.90 -6.90 10.33
N VAL A 19 4.45 -5.70 10.55
CA VAL A 19 4.45 -4.62 9.55
C VAL A 19 5.26 -5.04 8.33
N ASP A 20 6.46 -5.57 8.54
CA ASP A 20 7.36 -6.01 7.47
C ASP A 20 6.74 -7.15 6.65
N ALA A 21 6.09 -8.12 7.30
CA ALA A 21 5.37 -9.18 6.61
C ALA A 21 4.23 -8.64 5.73
N ALA A 22 3.46 -7.65 6.22
CA ALA A 22 2.38 -7.03 5.47
C ALA A 22 2.89 -6.24 4.25
N LEU A 23 3.96 -5.44 4.44
CA LEU A 23 4.60 -4.70 3.35
C LEU A 23 5.22 -5.65 2.32
N GLN A 24 5.83 -6.74 2.77
CA GLN A 24 6.44 -7.74 1.87
C GLN A 24 5.37 -8.46 1.04
N ALA A 25 4.24 -8.84 1.63
CA ALA A 25 3.13 -9.44 0.89
C ALA A 25 2.64 -8.54 -0.26
N LEU A 26 2.58 -7.21 -0.05
CA LEU A 26 2.28 -6.27 -1.13
C LEU A 26 3.37 -6.19 -2.19
N ARG A 27 4.66 -6.21 -1.82
CA ARG A 27 5.77 -6.23 -2.80
C ARG A 27 5.73 -7.49 -3.68
N ASP A 28 5.28 -8.59 -3.12
CA ASP A 28 5.16 -9.87 -3.81
C ASP A 28 3.86 -10.02 -4.60
N LEU A 29 2.88 -9.14 -4.38
CA LEU A 29 1.59 -9.14 -5.09
C LEU A 29 1.78 -9.12 -6.61
N ARG A 30 1.04 -9.97 -7.30
CA ARG A 30 0.91 -9.99 -8.75
C ARG A 30 -0.58 -10.05 -9.08
N VAL A 31 -0.99 -9.20 -10.01
CA VAL A 31 -2.38 -9.16 -10.50
C VAL A 31 -2.35 -9.48 -11.99
N GLU A 32 -3.13 -10.47 -12.39
CA GLU A 32 -3.16 -10.91 -13.78
C GLU A 32 -3.64 -9.77 -14.70
N GLY A 33 -2.93 -9.57 -15.81
CA GLY A 33 -3.26 -8.53 -16.79
C GLY A 33 -2.93 -7.09 -16.36
N VAL A 34 -2.34 -6.88 -15.18
CA VAL A 34 -1.97 -5.54 -14.69
C VAL A 34 -0.48 -5.43 -14.44
N THR A 35 0.18 -4.47 -15.09
CA THR A 35 1.56 -4.11 -14.77
C THR A 35 1.58 -3.23 -13.54
N ILE A 36 2.20 -3.71 -12.46
CA ILE A 36 2.28 -3.02 -11.18
C ILE A 36 3.73 -2.64 -10.89
N ARG A 37 3.99 -1.37 -10.57
CA ARG A 37 5.25 -0.96 -9.93
C ARG A 37 4.93 -0.53 -8.51
N LEU A 38 5.16 -1.44 -7.56
CA LEU A 38 4.89 -1.22 -6.15
C LEU A 38 6.19 -0.92 -5.39
N VAL A 39 6.18 0.15 -4.60
CA VAL A 39 7.21 0.45 -3.60
C VAL A 39 6.52 0.64 -2.27
N ALA A 40 7.05 0.03 -1.21
CA ALA A 40 6.48 0.13 0.13
C ALA A 40 7.60 0.15 1.17
N GLY A 41 7.37 0.82 2.30
CA GLY A 41 8.34 0.91 3.40
C GLY A 41 7.78 1.60 4.64
N THR A 42 8.48 1.43 5.76
CA THR A 42 8.21 2.13 7.02
C THR A 42 8.80 3.53 7.01
N ASP A 43 8.23 4.43 7.81
CA ASP A 43 8.81 5.75 8.04
C ASP A 43 10.18 5.66 8.72
N LEU A 44 11.08 6.58 8.35
CA LEU A 44 12.44 6.64 8.87
C LEU A 44 12.55 7.51 10.14
N GLY A 45 11.47 8.15 10.59
CA GLY A 45 11.47 9.01 11.78
C GLY A 45 12.22 10.33 11.60
N LEU A 46 12.49 10.77 10.37
CA LEU A 46 13.24 11.99 10.09
C LEU A 46 12.46 13.28 10.43
N ARG A 47 11.13 13.18 10.61
CA ARG A 47 10.26 14.30 10.99
C ARG A 47 9.14 13.80 11.92
N GLU A 48 8.88 14.57 12.96
CA GLU A 48 7.78 14.31 13.89
C GLU A 48 6.41 14.42 13.20
N GLY A 49 5.49 13.53 13.59
CA GLY A 49 4.12 13.52 13.10
C GLY A 49 3.92 12.83 11.76
N ASN A 50 4.95 12.21 11.18
CA ASN A 50 4.82 11.39 9.98
C ASN A 50 3.83 10.22 10.18
N ALA A 51 3.35 9.68 9.06
CA ALA A 51 2.69 8.37 9.04
C ALA A 51 3.71 7.27 9.38
N SER A 52 3.25 6.06 9.68
CA SER A 52 4.11 4.94 10.08
C SER A 52 4.67 4.16 8.88
N PHE A 53 3.94 4.12 7.77
CA PHE A 53 4.37 3.48 6.53
C PHE A 53 3.78 4.17 5.30
N ALA A 54 4.39 3.90 4.14
CA ALA A 54 3.91 4.33 2.84
C ALA A 54 3.93 3.17 1.84
N ILE A 55 2.96 3.19 0.93
CA ILE A 55 2.88 2.30 -0.22
C ILE A 55 2.56 3.17 -1.45
N THR A 56 3.30 2.98 -2.53
CA THR A 56 3.02 3.59 -3.83
C THR A 56 2.84 2.51 -4.88
N VAL A 57 1.83 2.66 -5.72
CA VAL A 57 1.53 1.73 -6.81
C VAL A 57 1.33 2.53 -8.09
N ASP A 58 2.20 2.34 -9.07
CA ASP A 58 2.03 2.90 -10.41
C ASP A 58 1.29 1.91 -11.30
N LEU A 59 0.25 2.42 -11.96
CA LEU A 59 -0.68 1.71 -12.83
C LEU A 59 -0.81 2.47 -14.15
N ASP A 60 -1.08 1.76 -15.24
CA ASP A 60 -1.10 2.38 -16.56
C ASP A 60 -2.25 3.40 -16.70
N ASP A 61 -3.45 3.01 -16.25
CA ASP A 61 -4.70 3.79 -16.34
C ASP A 61 -5.73 3.40 -15.25
N GLU A 62 -6.94 3.96 -15.36
CA GLU A 62 -8.07 3.69 -14.46
C GLU A 62 -8.57 2.24 -14.52
N ASP A 63 -8.50 1.58 -15.68
CA ASP A 63 -8.96 0.20 -15.81
C ASP A 63 -7.99 -0.75 -15.11
N ALA A 64 -6.69 -0.55 -15.30
CA ALA A 64 -5.65 -1.21 -14.53
C ALA A 64 -5.84 -1.00 -13.01
N TYR A 65 -6.17 0.23 -12.58
CA TYR A 65 -6.48 0.50 -11.17
C TYR A 65 -7.68 -0.31 -10.66
N ARG A 66 -8.78 -0.38 -11.43
CA ARG A 66 -9.98 -1.14 -11.02
C ARG A 66 -9.69 -2.63 -10.93
N VAL A 67 -8.96 -3.20 -11.87
CA VAL A 67 -8.57 -4.63 -11.83
C VAL A 67 -7.70 -4.90 -10.59
N TYR A 68 -6.71 -4.04 -10.34
CA TYR A 68 -5.88 -4.12 -9.14
C TYR A 68 -6.67 -3.98 -7.83
N ASP A 69 -7.62 -3.04 -7.74
CA ASP A 69 -8.40 -2.80 -6.52
C ASP A 69 -9.40 -3.95 -6.23
N LEU A 70 -9.91 -4.61 -7.28
CA LEU A 70 -10.82 -5.75 -7.16
C LEU A 70 -10.12 -7.10 -6.95
N ASP A 71 -8.79 -7.17 -7.14
CA ASP A 71 -8.03 -8.40 -6.97
C ASP A 71 -8.23 -9.03 -5.57
N GLU A 72 -8.48 -10.34 -5.54
CA GLU A 72 -8.83 -11.06 -4.32
C GLU A 72 -7.66 -11.10 -3.33
N GLU A 73 -6.44 -11.32 -3.82
CA GLU A 73 -5.24 -11.40 -2.99
C GLU A 73 -4.89 -10.02 -2.41
N HIS A 74 -4.97 -8.96 -3.22
CA HIS A 74 -4.84 -7.59 -2.75
C HIS A 74 -5.84 -7.28 -1.62
N ASN A 75 -7.11 -7.66 -1.80
CA ASN A 75 -8.15 -7.44 -0.80
C ASN A 75 -7.99 -8.32 0.46
N ARG A 76 -7.44 -9.53 0.31
CA ARG A 76 -7.05 -10.39 1.45
C ARG A 76 -5.95 -9.73 2.26
N ILE A 77 -4.86 -9.26 1.63
CA ILE A 77 -3.75 -8.58 2.30
C ILE A 77 -4.25 -7.34 3.07
N ARG A 78 -5.11 -6.52 2.44
CA ARG A 78 -5.72 -5.34 3.09
C ARG A 78 -6.52 -5.72 4.34
N ARG A 79 -7.40 -6.71 4.23
CA ARG A 79 -8.30 -7.13 5.31
C ARG A 79 -7.58 -7.86 6.44
N GLU A 80 -6.63 -8.72 6.13
CA GLU A 80 -6.05 -9.67 7.09
C GLU A 80 -4.70 -9.22 7.63
N MET A 81 -3.96 -8.38 6.90
CA MET A 81 -2.61 -7.96 7.31
C MET A 81 -2.58 -6.48 7.72
N PHE A 82 -3.20 -5.58 6.94
CA PHE A 82 -3.18 -4.14 7.24
C PHE A 82 -4.27 -3.68 8.19
N ALA A 83 -5.52 -4.15 8.02
CA ALA A 83 -6.63 -3.73 8.89
C ALA A 83 -6.38 -4.02 10.38
N PRO A 84 -5.77 -5.16 10.80
CA PRO A 84 -5.52 -5.44 12.21
C PRO A 84 -4.41 -4.57 12.85
N ILE A 85 -3.52 -3.98 12.04
CA ILE A 85 -2.37 -3.22 12.54
C ILE A 85 -2.53 -1.70 12.37
N SER A 86 -3.49 -1.24 11.58
CA SER A 86 -3.59 0.18 11.21
C SER A 86 -4.65 0.91 12.03
N ALA A 87 -4.25 2.00 12.67
CA ALA A 87 -5.16 2.96 13.30
C ALA A 87 -5.87 3.83 12.25
N SER A 88 -5.15 4.20 11.18
CA SER A 88 -5.73 4.89 10.03
C SER A 88 -5.00 4.54 8.75
N ILE A 89 -5.72 4.60 7.62
CA ILE A 89 -5.16 4.45 6.28
C ILE A 89 -5.79 5.52 5.38
N GLU A 90 -4.95 6.39 4.85
CA GLU A 90 -5.32 7.45 3.91
C GLU A 90 -4.77 7.12 2.51
N ARG A 91 -5.48 7.53 1.46
CA ARG A 91 -5.07 7.25 0.09
C ARG A 91 -5.44 8.35 -0.88
N ILE A 92 -4.64 8.48 -1.93
CA ILE A 92 -4.91 9.35 -3.07
C ILE A 92 -4.46 8.67 -4.37
N GLN A 93 -5.23 8.87 -5.43
CA GLN A 93 -4.86 8.49 -6.78
C GLN A 93 -4.72 9.75 -7.62
N PHE A 94 -3.59 9.90 -8.31
CA PHE A 94 -3.37 11.05 -9.20
C PHE A 94 -2.59 10.62 -10.44
N ARG A 95 -2.71 11.39 -11.52
CA ARG A 95 -1.95 11.15 -12.75
C ARG A 95 -0.52 11.66 -12.58
N LEU A 96 0.45 10.86 -13.01
CA LEU A 96 1.82 11.34 -13.16
C LEU A 96 1.94 12.23 -14.41
N PRO A 97 2.85 13.21 -14.42
CA PRO A 97 3.21 13.94 -15.63
C PRO A 97 3.66 12.95 -16.71
N GLY A 98 3.29 13.24 -17.96
CA GLY A 98 3.74 12.48 -19.13
C GLY A 98 5.22 12.69 -19.43
#